data_AF-A0A8X6PHT0-F1
#
_entry.id   AF-A0A8X6PHT0-F1
#
_cell.length_a   1.000
_cell.length_b   1.000
_cell.length_c   1.000
_cell.angle_alpha   90.00
_cell.angle_beta   90.00
_cell.angle_gamma   90.00
#
_symmetry.space_group_name_H-M   'P 1'
#
loop_
_entity.id
_entity.type
_entity.pdbx_description
1 polymer ?
#
loop_
_entity_poly.entity_id
_entity_poly.type
_entity_poly.pdbx_seq_one_letter_code
_entity_poly.pdbx_strand_id
1 'polypeptide(L)'
;MPQIKKRAALVINTDPHDKEGSHWLAMYIQDEKTIEFFDSYGLPPSVYEPHISHYVKLFPNVISNEISLQASHQMFADNIAFSIFLKDVQDIR
;
A
#
# COMPACT_ATOMS: atom_id res chain seq x y z
N MET A 1 -6.58 -4.95 -11.31
CA MET A 1 -5.19 -4.91 -10.81
C MET A 1 -4.32 -5.87 -11.61
N PRO A 2 -3.04 -5.55 -11.85
CA PRO A 2 -2.12 -6.37 -12.64
C PRO A 2 -1.86 -7.74 -11.99
N GLN A 3 -1.60 -8.75 -12.82
CA GLN A 3 -1.22 -10.09 -12.37
C GLN A 3 0.31 -10.15 -12.21
N ILE A 4 0.81 -9.83 -11.01
CA ILE A 4 2.24 -9.75 -10.74
C ILE A 4 2.73 -11.07 -10.12
N LYS A 5 3.64 -11.75 -10.81
CA LYS A 5 4.20 -13.07 -10.41
C LYS A 5 5.61 -13.00 -9.80
N LYS A 6 6.13 -11.79 -9.60
CA LYS A 6 7.49 -11.54 -9.10
C LYS A 6 7.41 -10.51 -7.97
N ARG A 7 8.48 -10.37 -7.21
CA ARG A 7 8.60 -9.29 -6.22
C ARG A 7 8.34 -7.93 -6.88
N ALA A 8 7.44 -7.15 -6.30
CA ALA A 8 7.09 -5.84 -6.84
C ALA A 8 6.59 -4.91 -5.74
N ALA A 9 6.98 -3.65 -5.84
CA ALA A 9 6.36 -2.56 -5.11
C ALA A 9 5.32 -1.88 -6.01
N LEU A 10 4.15 -1.59 -5.45
CA LEU A 10 3.08 -0.84 -6.11
C LEU A 10 2.80 0.44 -5.33
N VAL A 11 2.55 1.50 -6.08
CA VAL A 11 1.98 2.76 -5.57
C VAL A 11 0.62 2.93 -6.19
N ILE A 12 -0.39 3.07 -5.35
CA ILE A 12 -1.78 3.08 -5.77
C ILE A 12 -2.41 4.38 -5.27
N ASN A 13 -2.98 5.14 -6.19
CA ASN A 13 -3.88 6.23 -5.81
C ASN A 13 -5.26 5.66 -5.50
N THR A 14 -5.91 6.11 -4.43
CA THR A 14 -7.28 5.69 -4.13
C THR A 14 -8.34 6.39 -4.96
N ASP A 15 -8.01 7.54 -5.54
CA ASP A 15 -8.94 8.24 -6.41
C ASP A 15 -9.01 7.59 -7.79
N PRO A 16 -10.14 7.77 -8.51
CA PRO A 16 -10.22 7.41 -9.91
C PRO A 16 -9.09 8.01 -10.75
N HIS A 17 -8.67 7.28 -11.78
CA HIS A 17 -7.56 7.66 -12.67
C HIS A 17 -7.72 9.03 -13.37
N ASP A 18 -8.94 9.57 -13.43
CA ASP A 18 -9.29 10.87 -14.00
C ASP A 18 -9.30 12.01 -12.97
N LYS A 19 -8.86 11.76 -11.74
CA LYS A 19 -8.79 12.73 -10.64
C LYS A 19 -7.35 13.04 -10.25
N GLU A 20 -7.17 14.17 -9.58
CA GLU A 20 -5.86 14.71 -9.21
C GLU A 20 -5.11 13.84 -8.18
N GLY A 21 -5.81 12.93 -7.51
CA GLY A 21 -5.21 11.96 -6.62
C GLY A 21 -4.94 12.50 -5.22
N SER A 22 -5.78 12.12 -4.25
CA SER A 22 -5.81 12.70 -2.91
C SER A 22 -5.19 11.84 -1.82
N HIS A 23 -5.09 10.52 -2.03
CA HIS A 23 -4.54 9.58 -1.06
C HIS A 23 -3.79 8.45 -1.76
N TRP A 24 -2.60 8.13 -1.24
CA TRP A 24 -1.68 7.17 -1.83
C TRP A 24 -1.40 6.00 -0.88
N LEU A 25 -1.47 4.79 -1.42
CA LEU A 25 -1.20 3.55 -0.73
C LEU A 25 0.04 2.90 -1.32
N ALA A 26 0.78 2.18 -0.49
CA ALA A 26 1.88 1.34 -0.94
C ALA A 26 1.56 -0.14 -0.71
N MET A 27 1.97 -0.97 -1.65
CA MET A 27 1.95 -2.42 -1.47
C MET A 27 3.29 -3.01 -1.87
N TYR A 28 3.71 -4.07 -1.20
CA TYR A 28 4.83 -4.89 -1.63
C TYR A 28 4.41 -6.35 -1.72
N ILE A 29 4.53 -6.91 -2.92
CA ILE A 29 4.35 -8.33 -3.16
C ILE A 29 5.70 -8.98 -2.91
N GLN A 30 5.80 -9.75 -1.84
CA GLN A 30 7.02 -10.47 -1.48
C GLN A 30 7.16 -11.77 -2.27
N ASP A 31 6.03 -12.46 -2.49
CA ASP A 31 5.89 -13.69 -3.27
C ASP A 31 4.42 -13.92 -3.66
N GLU A 32 4.10 -15.10 -4.22
CA GLU A 32 2.73 -15.44 -4.65
C GLU A 32 1.71 -15.54 -3.50
N LYS A 33 2.16 -15.54 -2.23
CA LYS A 33 1.31 -15.73 -1.06
C LYS A 33 1.27 -14.53 -0.12
N THR A 34 2.32 -13.70 -0.14
CA THR A 34 2.52 -12.65 0.86
C THR A 34 2.53 -11.27 0.23
N ILE A 35 1.66 -10.41 0.75
CA ILE A 35 1.58 -8.99 0.42
C ILE A 35 1.65 -8.15 1.69
N GLU A 36 2.47 -7.11 1.63
CA GLU A 36 2.50 -6.04 2.62
C GLU A 36 1.67 -4.87 2.07
N PHE A 37 0.78 -4.35 2.90
CA PHE A 37 -0.07 -3.21 2.62
C PHE A 37 0.27 -2.08 3.58
N PHE A 38 0.50 -0.89 3.04
CA PHE A 38 0.83 0.27 3.82
C PHE A 38 -0.15 1.42 3.52
N ASP A 39 -0.71 1.96 4.59
CA ASP A 39 -1.47 3.19 4.60
C ASP A 39 -0.92 4.12 5.69
N SER A 40 -0.63 5.37 5.37
CA SER A 40 -0.05 6.34 6.31
C SER A 40 -0.96 6.63 7.52
N TYR A 41 -2.27 6.44 7.36
CA TYR A 41 -3.28 6.55 8.42
C TYR A 41 -3.49 5.25 9.22
N GLY A 42 -2.85 4.14 8.82
CA GLY A 42 -2.99 2.83 9.47
C GLY A 42 -4.35 2.17 9.24
N LEU A 43 -5.08 2.54 8.17
CA LEU A 43 -6.35 1.92 7.86
C LEU A 43 -6.14 0.56 7.19
N PRO A 44 -6.95 -0.45 7.54
CA PRO A 44 -6.83 -1.76 6.94
C PRO A 44 -7.32 -1.77 5.47
N PRO A 45 -6.87 -2.74 4.64
CA PRO A 45 -7.29 -2.86 3.25
C PRO A 45 -8.80 -2.96 3.02
N SER A 46 -9.56 -3.41 4.03
CA SER A 46 -11.03 -3.52 3.99
C SER A 46 -11.75 -2.18 3.90
N VAL A 47 -11.08 -1.06 4.21
CA VAL A 47 -11.65 0.28 4.03
C VAL A 47 -11.77 0.65 2.55
N TYR A 48 -10.90 0.08 1.69
CA TYR A 48 -10.78 0.44 0.28
C TYR A 48 -11.50 -0.56 -0.65
N GLU A 49 -12.77 -0.83 -0.36
CA GLU A 49 -13.63 -1.68 -1.21
C GLU A 49 -14.13 -0.93 -2.47
N PRO A 50 -14.39 -1.65 -3.60
CA PRO A 50 -14.16 -3.07 -3.77
C PRO A 50 -12.74 -3.41 -4.24
N HIS A 51 -12.07 -2.52 -4.95
CA HIS A 51 -10.94 -2.92 -5.82
C HIS A 51 -9.66 -3.28 -5.07
N ILE A 52 -9.28 -2.48 -4.06
CA ILE A 52 -8.06 -2.70 -3.30
C ILE A 52 -8.25 -3.90 -2.37
N SER A 53 -9.37 -3.94 -1.65
CA SER A 53 -9.65 -5.06 -0.75
C SER A 53 -9.71 -6.40 -1.48
N HIS A 54 -10.43 -6.49 -2.62
CA HIS A 54 -10.47 -7.73 -3.41
C HIS A 54 -9.10 -8.16 -3.91
N TYR A 55 -8.23 -7.22 -4.29
CA TYR A 55 -6.90 -7.57 -4.76
C TYR A 55 -6.03 -8.12 -3.63
N VAL A 56 -6.04 -7.48 -2.46
CA VAL A 56 -5.27 -7.93 -1.29
C VAL A 56 -5.77 -9.30 -0.81
N LYS A 57 -7.08 -9.58 -0.88
CA LYS A 57 -7.67 -10.90 -0.56
C LYS A 57 -7.22 -12.05 -1.47
N LEU A 58 -6.53 -11.78 -2.59
CA LEU A 58 -5.93 -12.84 -3.41
C LEU A 58 -4.71 -13.48 -2.73
N PHE A 59 -4.12 -12.81 -1.74
CA PHE A 59 -2.94 -13.27 -1.02
C PHE A 59 -3.36 -13.88 0.34
N PRO A 60 -2.98 -15.13 0.64
CA PRO A 60 -3.26 -15.76 1.93
C PRO A 60 -2.65 -15.03 3.13
N ASN A 61 -1.49 -14.40 2.94
CA ASN A 61 -0.77 -13.68 4.00
C ASN A 61 -0.79 -12.19 3.68
N VAL A 62 -1.50 -11.42 4.50
CA VAL A 62 -1.58 -9.96 4.39
C VAL A 62 -0.99 -9.35 5.65
N ILE A 63 0.02 -8.51 5.48
CA ILE A 63 0.65 -7.75 6.55
C ILE A 63 0.27 -6.28 6.34
N SER A 64 -0.27 -5.62 7.36
CA SER A 64 -0.60 -4.19 7.29
C SER A 64 -0.16 -3.45 8.54
N ASN A 65 0.18 -2.17 8.40
CA ASN A 65 0.42 -1.33 9.55
C ASN A 65 -0.91 -0.94 10.23
N GLU A 66 -0.94 -0.97 11.55
CA GLU A 66 -2.09 -0.50 12.36
C GLU A 66 -1.82 0.87 13.01
N ILE A 67 -0.57 1.32 12.97
CA ILE A 67 -0.15 2.59 13.56
C ILE A 67 -0.22 3.66 12.47
N SER A 68 -0.97 4.73 12.75
CA SER A 68 -0.91 5.95 11.96
C SER A 68 0.44 6.62 12.15
N LEU A 69 1.16 6.83 11.04
CA LEU A 69 2.42 7.57 11.01
C LEU A 69 2.22 9.03 10.56
N GLN A 70 1.00 9.37 10.12
CA GLN A 70 0.62 10.70 9.64
C GLN A 70 -0.28 11.42 10.66
N ALA A 71 0.09 12.64 11.04
CA ALA A 71 -0.84 13.56 11.72
C ALA A 71 -1.91 14.02 10.72
N SER A 72 -3.16 14.18 11.18
CA SER A 72 -4.39 14.34 10.37
C SER A 72 -4.43 15.51 9.36
N HIS A 73 -3.37 16.29 9.18
CA HIS A 73 -3.36 17.52 8.39
C HIS A 73 -2.19 17.69 7.40
N GLN A 74 -1.40 16.66 7.10
CA GLN A 74 -0.21 16.84 6.24
C GLN A 74 -0.20 15.92 4.99
N MET A 75 -0.81 16.36 3.89
CA MET A 75 -0.76 15.71 2.56
C MET A 75 0.67 15.49 2.00
N PHE A 76 1.69 16.13 2.59
CA PHE A 76 3.09 15.96 2.19
C PHE A 76 3.76 14.70 2.78
N ALA A 77 3.14 14.02 3.76
CA ALA A 77 3.75 12.93 4.50
C ALA A 77 3.66 11.55 3.80
N ASP A 78 2.74 11.35 2.86
CA ASP A 78 2.63 10.10 2.08
C ASP A 78 3.91 9.78 1.29
N ASN A 79 4.57 10.81 0.75
CA ASN A 79 5.84 10.65 0.02
C ASN A 79 7.01 10.20 0.92
N ILE A 80 7.02 10.62 2.19
CA ILE A 80 8.09 10.28 3.14
C ILE A 80 7.92 8.83 3.60
N ALA A 81 6.70 8.46 3.99
CA ALA A 81 6.35 7.11 4.40
C ALA A 81 6.62 6.10 3.26
N PHE A 82 6.32 6.47 2.03
CA PHE A 82 6.67 5.71 0.83
C PHE A 82 8.18 5.51 0.66
N SER A 83 9.00 6.55 0.89
CA SER A 83 10.45 6.43 0.79
C SER A 83 11.05 5.49 1.85
N ILE A 84 10.42 5.45 3.03
CA ILE A 84 10.83 4.57 4.13
C ILE A 84 10.49 3.11 3.78
N PHE A 85 9.26 2.86 3.34
CA PHE A 85 8.84 1.53 2.90
C PHE A 85 9.72 0.97 1.77
N LEU A 86 10.02 1.78 0.75
CA LEU A 86 10.90 1.34 -0.33
C LEU A 86 12.35 1.07 0.11
N LYS A 87 12.87 1.82 1.09
CA LYS A 87 14.20 1.55 1.65
C LYS A 87 14.22 0.23 2.41
N ASP A 88 13.25 0.02 3.30
CA ASP A 88 13.14 -1.20 4.09
C ASP A 88 12.99 -2.43 3.18
N VAL A 89 12.20 -2.33 2.11
CA VAL A 89 12.07 -3.40 1.10
C VAL A 89 13.38 -3.69 0.36
N GLN A 90 14.21 -2.69 0.08
CA GLN A 90 15.50 -2.89 -0.61
C GLN A 90 16.60 -3.45 0.30
N ASP A 91 16.49 -3.23 1.61
CA ASP A 91 17.44 -3.67 2.63
C ASP A 91 17.20 -5.11 3.11
N ILE A 92 16.06 -5.72 2.76
CA ILE A 92 15.83 -7.18 2.91
C ILE A 92 16.60 -7.91 1.79
N ARG A 93 17.91 -8.13 2.00
CA ARG A 93 18.78 -8.99 1.18
C ARG A 93 19.23 -10.23 1.94
#